data_AF-A0A915YVI7-F1
#
_entry.id   AF-A0A915YVI7-F1
#
_cell.length_a   1.000
_cell.length_b   1.000
_cell.length_c   1.000
_cell.angle_alpha   90.00
_cell.angle_beta   90.00
_cell.angle_gamma   90.00
#
_symmetry.space_group_name_H-M   'P 1'
#
loop_
_entity.id
_entity.type
_entity.pdbx_description
1 polymer ?
#
loop_
_entity_poly.entity_id
_entity_poly.type
_entity_poly.pdbx_seq_one_letter_code
_entity_poly.pdbx_strand_id
1 'polypeptide(L)'
;MVVEHRCCCSVVVNFYTKLLIFNHYFLFKEVTEITEIKVATFSASAALQGENVDVPVVPPDIEEKQDVEVEIPPSDDKEMIKALRKEIEKLNKEIKVLQNEKVEDQQKILELQQEIIELKKQIKRLEENNERLEKSNERLEKNNERLEEQIINLQKDFKDFKISQLILSEYRDWIHGFMMVLVKKFSDLKSFEDLKNILRSERLKDKRNKDGLPFVNDEMLKRISQLKSDLGKYKLTFPECRRLLELKRNSNMTFHGNRNDNLVKVIQDFKKIQFPNDLLEYQTPLNKMFEALEILEGSGTTLDNILPLLF
;
A
#
# COMPACT_ATOMS: atom_id res chain seq x y z
N MET A 1 35.88 1.20 8.10
CA MET A 1 35.24 2.01 7.04
C MET A 1 34.30 1.08 6.28
N VAL A 2 33.00 1.13 6.57
CA VAL A 2 31.97 0.47 5.77
C VAL A 2 31.15 1.60 5.17
N VAL A 3 31.26 1.73 3.84
CA VAL A 3 30.59 2.75 3.05
C VAL A 3 29.15 2.28 2.84
N GLU A 4 28.20 3.10 3.31
CA GLU A 4 26.77 2.94 3.04
C GLU A 4 26.50 3.06 1.53
N HIS A 5 26.18 1.96 0.88
CA HIS A 5 25.52 2.01 -0.42
C HIS A 5 24.02 2.27 -0.21
N ARG A 6 23.65 3.56 -0.30
CA ARG A 6 22.26 4.00 -0.40
C ARG A 6 21.60 3.36 -1.63
N CYS A 7 20.45 2.74 -1.40
CA CYS A 7 19.65 2.03 -2.39
C CYS A 7 18.99 3.02 -3.36
N CYS A 8 19.59 3.21 -4.55
CA CYS A 8 19.01 3.96 -5.66
C CYS A 8 17.94 3.19 -6.45
N CYS A 9 17.61 1.94 -6.08
CA CYS A 9 16.72 1.09 -6.87
C CYS A 9 15.23 1.50 -6.78
N SER A 10 14.79 2.12 -5.68
CA SER A 10 13.37 2.44 -5.49
C SER A 10 12.87 3.60 -6.36
N VAL A 11 13.75 4.54 -6.74
CA VAL A 11 13.37 5.70 -7.56
C VAL A 11 13.33 5.31 -9.05
N VAL A 12 14.22 4.42 -9.48
CA VAL A 12 14.30 3.97 -10.88
C VAL A 12 13.08 3.13 -11.25
N VAL A 13 12.63 2.22 -10.37
CA VAL A 13 11.43 1.40 -10.64
C VAL A 13 10.18 2.27 -10.77
N ASN A 14 9.99 3.27 -9.91
CA ASN A 14 8.82 4.15 -9.95
C ASN A 14 8.78 5.03 -11.23
N PHE A 15 9.96 5.41 -11.76
CA PHE A 15 10.05 6.17 -13.00
C PHE A 15 9.67 5.33 -14.23
N TYR A 16 10.11 4.06 -14.29
CA TYR A 16 9.76 3.15 -15.40
C TYR A 16 8.29 2.77 -15.40
N THR A 17 7.67 2.55 -14.23
CA THR A 17 6.23 2.23 -14.16
C THR A 17 5.37 3.42 -14.61
N LYS A 18 5.74 4.66 -14.24
CA LYS A 18 5.05 5.87 -14.71
C LYS A 18 5.25 6.12 -16.20
N LEU A 19 6.43 5.83 -16.75
CA LEU A 19 6.70 5.96 -18.19
C LEU A 19 5.89 4.94 -19.03
N LEU A 20 5.73 3.71 -18.52
CA LEU A 20 4.94 2.66 -19.17
C LEU A 20 3.44 2.99 -19.17
N ILE A 21 2.91 3.52 -18.07
CA ILE A 21 1.51 3.96 -17.99
C ILE A 21 1.25 5.15 -18.91
N PHE A 22 2.19 6.11 -18.99
CA PHE A 22 2.05 7.27 -19.86
C PHE A 22 2.09 6.90 -21.36
N ASN A 23 2.97 5.97 -21.75
CA ASN A 23 3.03 5.48 -23.14
C ASN A 23 1.77 4.67 -23.52
N HIS A 24 1.21 3.88 -22.60
CA HIS A 24 -0.04 3.18 -22.88
C HIS A 24 -1.23 4.14 -23.01
N TYR A 25 -1.30 5.19 -22.20
CA TYR A 25 -2.37 6.19 -22.27
C TYR A 25 -2.29 7.04 -23.56
N PHE A 26 -1.07 7.36 -24.02
CA PHE A 26 -0.86 8.12 -25.26
C PHE A 26 -1.25 7.31 -26.50
N LEU A 27 -0.85 6.03 -26.57
CA LEU A 27 -1.24 5.12 -27.65
C LEU A 27 -2.75 4.86 -27.67
N PHE A 28 -3.41 4.80 -26.51
CA PHE A 28 -4.86 4.60 -26.44
C PHE A 28 -5.65 5.82 -26.92
N LYS A 29 -5.13 7.03 -26.66
CA LYS A 29 -5.75 8.29 -27.10
C LYS A 29 -5.65 8.53 -28.61
N GLU A 30 -4.50 8.20 -29.22
CA GLU A 30 -4.36 8.24 -30.69
C GLU A 30 -5.28 7.23 -31.39
N VAL A 31 -5.48 6.04 -30.81
CA VAL A 31 -6.39 5.03 -31.37
C VAL A 31 -7.86 5.48 -31.27
N THR A 32 -8.25 6.17 -30.18
CA THR A 32 -9.62 6.68 -30.01
C THR A 32 -9.94 7.85 -30.94
N GLU A 33 -9.01 8.79 -31.15
CA GLU A 33 -9.18 9.88 -32.11
C GLU A 33 -9.28 9.38 -33.56
N ILE A 34 -8.54 8.32 -33.93
CA ILE A 34 -8.64 7.70 -35.26
C ILE A 34 -10.00 6.98 -35.46
N THR A 35 -10.57 6.38 -34.41
CA THR A 35 -11.90 5.75 -34.49
C THR A 35 -13.04 6.76 -34.59
N GLU A 36 -12.96 7.91 -33.91
CA GLU A 36 -14.01 8.95 -34.01
C GLU A 36 -14.03 9.61 -35.41
N ILE A 37 -12.88 9.80 -36.05
CA ILE A 37 -12.78 10.32 -37.42
C ILE A 37 -13.37 9.34 -38.46
N LYS A 38 -13.33 8.02 -38.20
CA LYS A 38 -13.94 6.99 -39.08
C LYS A 38 -15.45 6.84 -38.88
N VAL A 39 -15.97 7.08 -37.68
CA VAL A 39 -17.43 7.03 -37.43
C VAL A 39 -18.15 8.22 -38.06
N ALA A 40 -17.54 9.42 -38.07
CA ALA A 40 -18.12 10.59 -38.72
C ALA A 40 -18.20 10.47 -40.26
N THR A 41 -17.27 9.75 -40.89
CA THR A 41 -17.28 9.54 -42.36
C THR A 41 -18.23 8.42 -42.81
N PHE A 42 -18.60 7.50 -41.92
CA PHE A 42 -19.56 6.43 -42.24
C PHE A 42 -21.03 6.84 -42.03
N SER A 43 -21.29 7.90 -41.27
CA SER A 43 -22.65 8.37 -40.97
C SER A 43 -23.34 9.12 -42.11
N ALA A 44 -22.62 9.43 -43.20
CA ALA A 44 -23.21 10.03 -44.42
C ALA A 44 -23.85 8.99 -45.37
N SER A 45 -23.64 7.69 -45.16
CA SER A 45 -24.20 6.62 -46.03
C SER A 45 -25.50 5.99 -45.50
N ALA A 46 -25.97 6.40 -44.32
CA ALA A 46 -27.18 5.86 -43.69
C ALA A 46 -28.51 6.52 -44.15
N ALA A 47 -28.47 7.41 -45.15
CA ALA A 47 -29.64 8.18 -45.62
C ALA A 47 -30.27 7.69 -46.95
N LEU A 48 -29.92 6.50 -47.45
CA LEU A 48 -30.46 5.98 -48.73
C LEU A 48 -31.03 4.55 -48.67
N GLN A 49 -31.64 4.16 -47.55
CA GLN A 49 -32.44 2.92 -47.52
C GLN A 49 -33.85 3.21 -47.03
N GLY A 50 -34.70 3.50 -48.00
CA GLY A 50 -36.13 3.72 -47.82
C GLY A 50 -36.83 3.84 -49.17
N GLU A 51 -36.64 2.88 -50.07
CA GLU A 51 -37.56 2.70 -51.18
C GLU A 51 -37.70 1.21 -51.49
N ASN A 52 -38.91 0.70 -51.26
CA ASN A 52 -39.34 -0.63 -51.66
C ASN A 52 -39.14 -0.78 -53.16
N VAL A 53 -38.35 -1.77 -53.58
CA VAL A 53 -38.41 -2.25 -54.96
C VAL A 53 -38.85 -3.69 -54.90
N ASP A 54 -40.11 -3.89 -55.31
CA ASP A 54 -40.74 -5.18 -55.50
C ASP A 54 -39.85 -6.11 -56.32
N VAL A 55 -39.76 -7.35 -55.84
CA VAL A 55 -39.17 -8.49 -56.55
C VAL A 55 -39.97 -8.72 -57.83
N PRO A 56 -39.38 -8.68 -59.04
CA PRO A 56 -40.04 -9.21 -60.21
C PRO A 56 -40.01 -10.73 -60.13
N VAL A 57 -41.18 -11.29 -59.84
CA VAL A 57 -41.54 -12.68 -60.13
C VAL A 57 -41.19 -12.97 -61.58
N VAL A 58 -40.35 -13.98 -61.81
CA VAL A 58 -40.03 -14.52 -63.13
C VAL A 58 -41.27 -15.27 -63.66
N PRO A 59 -41.87 -14.87 -64.80
CA PRO A 59 -42.82 -15.71 -65.52
C PRO A 59 -42.12 -16.47 -66.66
N PRO A 60 -42.72 -17.58 -67.13
CA PRO A 60 -42.03 -18.65 -67.84
C PRO A 60 -41.82 -18.37 -69.33
N ASP A 61 -40.95 -19.21 -69.90
CA ASP A 61 -40.60 -19.40 -71.31
C ASP A 61 -41.66 -18.93 -72.33
N ILE A 62 -41.24 -18.05 -73.25
CA ILE A 62 -41.96 -17.76 -74.48
C ILE A 62 -41.24 -18.50 -75.61
N GLU A 63 -41.90 -19.53 -76.13
CA GLU A 63 -41.56 -20.20 -77.38
C GLU A 63 -41.51 -19.18 -78.53
N GLU A 64 -40.33 -18.98 -79.11
CA GLU A 64 -40.15 -18.20 -80.33
C GLU A 64 -40.49 -19.09 -81.54
N LYS A 65 -41.70 -18.91 -82.08
CA LYS A 65 -42.06 -19.45 -83.40
C LYS A 65 -41.31 -18.67 -84.48
N GLN A 66 -40.37 -19.36 -85.13
CA GLN A 66 -39.95 -19.03 -86.49
C GLN A 66 -41.14 -19.20 -87.43
N ASP A 67 -41.38 -18.20 -88.28
CA ASP A 67 -41.75 -18.35 -89.68
C ASP A 67 -41.98 -16.95 -90.26
N VAL A 68 -40.92 -16.37 -90.86
CA VAL A 68 -41.10 -15.37 -91.92
C VAL A 68 -40.07 -15.67 -92.99
N GLU A 69 -40.54 -16.35 -94.02
CA GLU A 69 -39.85 -16.48 -95.31
C GLU A 69 -39.93 -15.11 -96.00
N VAL A 70 -38.79 -14.41 -96.11
CA VAL A 70 -38.64 -13.24 -96.99
C VAL A 70 -37.45 -13.52 -97.90
N GLU A 71 -37.77 -13.65 -99.19
CA GLU A 71 -36.81 -13.77 -100.29
C GLU A 71 -36.00 -12.47 -100.49
N ILE A 72 -34.81 -12.64 -101.06
CA ILE A 72 -33.58 -11.84 -100.90
C ILE A 72 -33.39 -10.79 -102.03
N PRO A 73 -32.53 -9.76 -101.83
CA PRO A 73 -31.57 -9.33 -102.86
C PRO A 73 -30.10 -9.61 -102.42
N PRO A 74 -29.29 -10.43 -103.14
CA PRO A 74 -28.13 -11.09 -102.52
C PRO A 74 -26.82 -10.42 -102.91
N SER A 75 -26.21 -9.65 -102.00
CA SER A 75 -24.74 -9.70 -101.82
C SER A 75 -24.28 -9.05 -100.51
N ASP A 76 -24.78 -7.86 -100.16
CA ASP A 76 -24.23 -7.07 -99.03
C ASP A 76 -24.95 -7.34 -97.68
N ASP A 77 -26.27 -7.55 -97.69
CA ASP A 77 -27.04 -7.81 -96.47
C ASP A 77 -26.67 -9.14 -95.80
N LYS A 78 -26.26 -10.13 -96.60
CA LYS A 78 -25.86 -11.45 -96.08
C LYS A 78 -24.54 -11.38 -95.32
N GLU A 79 -23.61 -10.52 -95.76
CA GLU A 79 -22.37 -10.27 -95.05
C GLU A 79 -22.61 -9.43 -93.79
N MET A 80 -23.48 -8.43 -93.85
CA MET A 80 -23.89 -7.63 -92.69
C MET A 80 -24.59 -8.48 -91.62
N ILE A 81 -25.54 -9.34 -92.01
CA ILE A 81 -26.21 -10.30 -91.10
C ILE A 81 -25.20 -11.27 -90.49
N LYS A 82 -24.22 -11.74 -91.26
CA LYS A 82 -23.16 -12.62 -90.75
C LYS A 82 -22.22 -11.89 -89.77
N ALA A 83 -21.93 -10.61 -90.00
CA ALA A 83 -21.16 -9.77 -89.10
C ALA A 83 -21.91 -9.51 -87.78
N LEU A 84 -23.19 -9.13 -87.86
CA LEU A 84 -24.07 -8.93 -86.70
C LEU A 84 -24.23 -10.21 -85.87
N ARG A 85 -24.40 -11.38 -86.51
CA ARG A 85 -24.46 -12.67 -85.79
C ARG A 85 -23.17 -12.97 -85.03
N LYS A 86 -22.00 -12.67 -85.61
CA LYS A 86 -20.71 -12.83 -84.92
C LYS A 86 -20.57 -11.88 -83.74
N GLU A 87 -21.06 -10.65 -83.88
CA GLU A 87 -21.03 -9.64 -82.82
C GLU A 87 -21.98 -10.02 -81.66
N ILE A 88 -23.18 -10.51 -81.98
CA ILE A 88 -24.12 -11.08 -80.99
C ILE A 88 -23.49 -12.27 -80.27
N GLU A 89 -22.81 -13.17 -80.99
CA GLU A 89 -22.14 -14.32 -80.37
C GLU A 89 -21.00 -13.88 -79.43
N LYS A 90 -20.25 -12.83 -79.80
CA LYS A 90 -19.20 -12.24 -78.95
C LYS A 90 -19.80 -11.58 -77.70
N LEU A 91 -20.84 -10.75 -77.86
CA LEU A 91 -21.54 -10.10 -76.76
C LEU A 91 -22.17 -11.12 -75.81
N ASN A 92 -22.75 -12.20 -76.33
CA ASN A 92 -23.30 -13.28 -75.49
C ASN A 92 -22.21 -14.00 -74.68
N LYS A 93 -21.01 -14.18 -75.25
CA LYS A 93 -19.85 -14.71 -74.51
C LYS A 93 -19.41 -13.74 -73.40
N GLU A 94 -19.34 -12.45 -73.68
CA GLU A 94 -19.01 -11.42 -72.68
C GLU A 94 -20.06 -11.34 -71.57
N ILE A 95 -21.35 -11.36 -71.90
CA ILE A 95 -22.45 -11.39 -70.93
C ILE A 95 -22.33 -12.61 -70.01
N LYS A 96 -22.01 -13.79 -70.56
CA LYS A 96 -21.84 -15.01 -69.77
C LYS A 96 -20.64 -14.92 -68.81
N VAL A 97 -19.54 -14.32 -69.25
CA VAL A 97 -18.36 -14.09 -68.39
C VAL A 97 -18.72 -13.13 -67.24
N LEU A 98 -19.35 -11.99 -67.55
CA LEU A 98 -19.76 -11.00 -66.55
C LEU A 98 -20.80 -11.57 -65.55
N GLN A 99 -21.69 -12.46 -66.01
CA GLN A 99 -22.63 -13.16 -65.12
C GLN A 99 -21.91 -14.08 -64.14
N ASN A 100 -20.90 -14.83 -64.59
CA ASN A 100 -20.10 -15.68 -63.72
C ASN A 100 -19.30 -14.85 -62.70
N GLU A 101 -18.64 -13.77 -63.14
CA GLU A 101 -17.92 -12.84 -62.26
C GLU A 101 -18.84 -12.24 -61.19
N LYS A 102 -20.05 -11.83 -61.58
CA LYS A 102 -21.07 -11.33 -60.64
C LYS A 102 -21.43 -12.35 -59.56
N VAL A 103 -21.59 -13.63 -59.93
CA VAL A 103 -21.89 -14.70 -58.96
C VAL A 103 -20.71 -14.94 -58.00
N GLU A 104 -19.48 -14.95 -58.52
CA GLU A 104 -18.28 -15.06 -57.70
C GLU A 104 -18.13 -13.89 -56.72
N ASP A 105 -18.38 -12.66 -57.15
CA ASP A 105 -18.31 -11.49 -56.29
C ASP A 105 -19.44 -11.47 -55.25
N GLN A 106 -20.64 -11.93 -55.60
CA GLN A 106 -21.72 -12.14 -54.62
C GLN A 106 -21.32 -13.15 -53.55
N GLN A 107 -20.65 -14.23 -53.93
CA GLN A 107 -20.16 -15.24 -52.99
C GLN A 107 -19.09 -14.66 -52.04
N LYS A 108 -18.11 -13.91 -52.57
CA LYS A 108 -17.10 -13.21 -51.74
C LYS A 108 -17.73 -12.22 -50.78
N ILE A 109 -18.76 -11.48 -51.20
CA ILE A 109 -19.48 -10.55 -50.33
C ILE A 109 -20.11 -11.28 -49.15
N LEU A 110 -20.74 -12.44 -49.37
CA LEU A 110 -21.34 -13.24 -48.29
C LEU A 110 -20.29 -13.77 -47.31
N GLU A 111 -19.13 -14.22 -47.81
CA GLU A 111 -18.03 -14.68 -46.97
C GLU A 111 -17.47 -13.55 -46.10
N LEU A 112 -17.25 -12.37 -46.67
CA LEU A 112 -16.81 -11.19 -45.93
C LEU A 112 -17.86 -10.73 -44.89
N GLN A 113 -19.15 -10.80 -45.21
CA GLN A 113 -20.21 -10.50 -44.25
C GLN A 113 -20.18 -11.46 -43.05
N GLN A 114 -19.94 -12.75 -43.29
CA GLN A 114 -19.82 -13.75 -42.23
C GLN A 114 -18.57 -13.51 -41.37
N GLU A 115 -17.44 -13.16 -41.97
CA GLU A 115 -16.22 -12.80 -41.25
C GLU A 115 -16.42 -11.56 -40.37
N ILE A 116 -17.10 -10.52 -40.89
CA ILE A 116 -17.45 -9.32 -40.12
C ILE A 116 -18.31 -9.67 -38.90
N ILE A 117 -19.27 -10.59 -39.04
CA ILE A 117 -20.11 -11.03 -37.91
C ILE A 117 -19.27 -11.72 -36.84
N GLU A 118 -18.33 -12.57 -37.23
CA GLU A 118 -17.46 -13.29 -36.28
C GLU A 118 -16.49 -12.34 -35.59
N LEU A 119 -15.87 -11.42 -36.33
CA LEU A 119 -15.01 -10.36 -35.76
C LEU A 119 -15.78 -9.50 -34.74
N LYS A 120 -17.03 -9.12 -35.04
CA LYS A 120 -17.88 -8.38 -34.09
C LYS A 120 -18.12 -9.16 -32.79
N LYS A 121 -18.33 -10.47 -32.87
CA LYS A 121 -18.48 -11.32 -31.67
C LYS A 121 -17.18 -11.38 -30.86
N GLN A 122 -16.04 -11.49 -31.54
CA GLN A 122 -14.73 -11.51 -30.88
C GLN A 122 -14.43 -10.19 -30.17
N ILE A 123 -14.69 -9.05 -30.84
CA ILE A 123 -14.54 -7.71 -30.25
C ILE A 123 -15.37 -7.60 -28.96
N LYS A 124 -16.66 -7.99 -29.01
CA LYS A 124 -17.52 -7.94 -27.83
C LYS A 124 -16.98 -8.78 -26.66
N ARG A 125 -16.46 -9.98 -26.93
CA ARG A 125 -15.85 -10.83 -25.88
C ARG A 125 -14.58 -10.20 -25.30
N LEU A 126 -13.78 -9.52 -26.13
CA LEU A 126 -12.58 -8.82 -25.67
C LEU A 126 -12.93 -7.61 -24.80
N GLU A 127 -13.95 -6.84 -25.17
CA GLU A 127 -14.47 -5.73 -24.37
C GLU A 127 -14.94 -6.20 -22.98
N GLU A 128 -15.74 -7.28 -22.93
CA GLU A 128 -16.21 -7.88 -21.67
C GLU A 128 -15.04 -8.37 -20.81
N ASN A 129 -14.00 -8.96 -21.42
CA ASN A 129 -12.80 -9.37 -20.70
C ASN A 129 -11.99 -8.18 -20.18
N ASN A 130 -11.88 -7.11 -20.97
CA ASN A 130 -11.16 -5.91 -20.57
C ASN A 130 -11.85 -5.24 -19.36
N GLU A 131 -13.18 -5.12 -19.38
CA GLU A 131 -13.95 -4.59 -18.24
C GLU A 131 -13.75 -5.43 -16.96
N ARG A 132 -13.66 -6.77 -17.11
CA ARG A 132 -13.37 -7.66 -15.97
C ARG A 132 -11.96 -7.47 -15.42
N LEU A 133 -10.97 -7.28 -16.30
CA LEU A 133 -9.59 -7.03 -15.90
C LEU A 133 -9.44 -5.68 -15.21
N GLU A 134 -10.09 -4.63 -15.72
CA GLU A 134 -10.13 -3.30 -15.10
C GLU A 134 -10.70 -3.37 -13.67
N LYS A 135 -11.86 -4.02 -13.49
CA LYS A 135 -12.44 -4.24 -12.15
C LYS A 135 -11.53 -5.05 -11.23
N SER A 136 -10.78 -6.01 -11.77
CA SER A 136 -9.81 -6.78 -10.99
C SER A 136 -8.61 -5.92 -10.58
N ASN A 137 -8.14 -5.05 -11.46
CA ASN A 137 -7.01 -4.16 -11.21
C ASN A 137 -7.36 -3.13 -10.12
N GLU A 138 -8.54 -2.51 -10.19
CA GLU A 138 -9.03 -1.60 -9.15
C GLU A 138 -9.09 -2.26 -7.76
N ARG A 139 -9.49 -3.54 -7.69
CA ARG A 139 -9.51 -4.30 -6.43
C ARG A 139 -8.11 -4.56 -5.90
N LEU A 140 -7.14 -4.84 -6.79
CA LEU A 140 -5.75 -5.04 -6.42
C LEU A 140 -5.12 -3.74 -5.92
N GLU A 141 -5.40 -2.60 -6.56
CA GLU A 141 -4.94 -1.28 -6.13
C GLU A 141 -5.42 -0.96 -4.71
N LYS A 142 -6.73 -1.11 -4.44
CA LYS A 142 -7.28 -0.92 -3.08
C LYS A 142 -6.66 -1.86 -2.04
N ASN A 143 -6.37 -3.11 -2.42
CA ASN A 143 -5.70 -4.05 -1.53
C ASN A 143 -4.26 -3.63 -1.24
N ASN A 144 -3.53 -3.13 -2.24
CA ASN A 144 -2.17 -2.63 -2.08
C ASN A 144 -2.14 -1.42 -1.15
N GLU A 145 -3.03 -0.44 -1.35
CA GLU A 145 -3.15 0.72 -0.46
C GLU A 145 -3.35 0.30 1.00
N ARG A 146 -4.27 -0.64 1.24
CA ARG A 146 -4.51 -1.18 2.59
C ARG A 146 -3.28 -1.88 3.17
N LEU A 147 -2.54 -2.64 2.35
CA LEU A 147 -1.31 -3.31 2.81
C LEU A 147 -0.20 -2.31 3.13
N GLU A 148 -0.07 -1.23 2.35
CA GLU A 148 0.88 -0.14 2.63
C GLU A 148 0.58 0.54 3.96
N GLU A 149 -0.70 0.84 4.24
CA GLU A 149 -1.13 1.37 5.53
C GLU A 149 -0.80 0.42 6.69
N GLN A 150 -1.06 -0.88 6.51
CA GLN A 150 -0.71 -1.89 7.52
C GLN A 150 0.80 -1.96 7.77
N ILE A 151 1.63 -1.87 6.73
CA ILE A 151 3.09 -1.84 6.86
C ILE A 151 3.54 -0.60 7.64
N ILE A 152 2.99 0.58 7.34
CA ILE A 152 3.31 1.82 8.06
C ILE A 152 2.97 1.69 9.55
N ASN A 153 1.79 1.17 9.87
CA ASN A 153 1.37 0.97 11.25
C ASN A 153 2.27 -0.05 11.98
N LEU A 154 2.57 -1.19 11.37
CA LEU A 154 3.47 -2.18 11.95
C LEU A 154 4.90 -1.64 12.16
N GLN A 155 5.40 -0.81 11.24
CA GLN A 155 6.70 -0.16 11.40
C GLN A 155 6.70 0.82 12.57
N LYS A 156 5.60 1.53 12.81
CA LYS A 156 5.44 2.41 13.97
C LYS A 156 5.36 1.58 15.26
N ASP A 157 4.50 0.58 15.31
CA ASP A 157 4.34 -0.31 16.47
C ASP A 157 5.66 -1.00 16.83
N PHE A 158 6.45 -1.41 15.83
CA PHE A 158 7.76 -2.02 16.06
C PHE A 158 8.78 -1.03 16.65
N LYS A 159 8.76 0.24 16.21
CA LYS A 159 9.61 1.29 16.79
C LYS A 159 9.20 1.56 18.25
N ASP A 160 7.90 1.70 18.51
CA ASP A 160 7.37 1.93 19.85
C ASP A 160 7.70 0.75 20.77
N PHE A 161 7.55 -0.49 20.29
CA PHE A 161 7.94 -1.71 21.01
C PHE A 161 9.44 -1.72 21.35
N LYS A 162 10.33 -1.38 20.41
CA LYS A 162 11.77 -1.30 20.67
C LYS A 162 12.10 -0.27 21.75
N ILE A 163 11.45 0.89 21.71
CA ILE A 163 11.65 1.94 22.72
C ILE A 163 11.14 1.46 24.09
N SER A 164 9.95 0.88 24.15
CA SER A 164 9.41 0.30 25.38
C SER A 164 10.32 -0.79 25.94
N GLN A 165 10.85 -1.67 25.09
CA GLN A 165 11.81 -2.70 25.49
C GLN A 165 13.08 -2.07 26.08
N LEU A 166 13.64 -1.04 25.45
CA LEU A 166 14.81 -0.31 25.97
C LEU A 166 14.54 0.26 27.37
N ILE A 167 13.43 0.99 27.54
CA ILE A 167 13.04 1.60 28.83
C ILE A 167 12.83 0.52 29.90
N LEU A 168 12.14 -0.56 29.56
CA LEU A 168 11.80 -1.65 30.47
C LEU A 168 12.94 -2.66 30.71
N SER A 169 14.13 -2.45 30.13
CA SER A 169 15.28 -3.34 30.35
C SER A 169 16.49 -2.55 30.84
N GLU A 170 16.97 -1.59 30.07
CA GLU A 170 18.16 -0.82 30.39
C GLU A 170 17.94 0.04 31.63
N TYR A 171 16.87 0.83 31.66
CA TYR A 171 16.63 1.74 32.78
C TYR A 171 16.18 1.04 34.05
N ARG A 172 15.63 -0.18 33.95
CA ARG A 172 15.38 -1.05 35.10
C ARG A 172 16.65 -1.25 35.93
N ASP A 173 17.76 -1.55 35.27
CA ASP A 173 19.02 -1.83 35.95
C ASP A 173 19.62 -0.56 36.55
N TRP A 174 19.55 0.56 35.83
CA TRP A 174 19.94 1.88 36.37
C TRP A 174 19.11 2.27 37.59
N ILE A 175 17.80 2.01 37.58
CA ILE A 175 16.94 2.21 38.76
C ILE A 175 17.42 1.34 39.93
N HIS A 176 17.75 0.07 39.67
CA HIS A 176 18.23 -0.78 40.74
C HIS A 176 19.53 -0.26 41.35
N GLY A 177 20.51 0.08 40.51
CA GLY A 177 21.79 0.65 40.93
C GLY A 177 21.61 1.95 41.69
N PHE A 178 20.76 2.86 41.20
CA PHE A 178 20.44 4.10 41.89
C PHE A 178 19.87 3.86 43.29
N MET A 179 18.96 2.89 43.45
CA MET A 179 18.40 2.58 44.78
C MET A 179 19.46 2.01 45.72
N MET A 180 20.42 1.25 45.20
CA MET A 180 21.57 0.77 46.00
C MET A 180 22.49 1.93 46.42
N VAL A 181 22.73 2.89 45.53
CA VAL A 181 23.47 4.12 45.84
C VAL A 181 22.76 4.90 46.94
N LEU A 182 21.44 5.08 46.88
CA LEU A 182 20.69 5.75 47.95
C LEU A 182 20.88 5.05 49.30
N VAL A 183 20.74 3.73 49.34
CA VAL A 183 20.95 2.93 50.57
C VAL A 183 22.37 3.09 51.10
N LYS A 184 23.37 3.14 50.22
CA LYS A 184 24.78 3.34 50.60
C LYS A 184 25.07 4.75 51.12
N LYS A 185 24.45 5.77 50.52
CA LYS A 185 24.75 7.18 50.79
C LYS A 185 23.93 7.76 51.94
N PHE A 186 22.73 7.25 52.18
CA PHE A 186 21.87 7.72 53.25
C PHE A 186 21.99 6.78 54.45
N SER A 187 22.69 7.22 55.48
CA SER A 187 23.01 6.43 56.68
C SER A 187 21.78 5.88 57.41
N ASP A 188 20.61 6.51 57.26
CA ASP A 188 19.36 6.09 57.90
C ASP A 188 18.63 4.96 57.17
N LEU A 189 19.09 4.60 55.96
CA LEU A 189 18.59 3.47 55.19
C LEU A 189 19.42 2.22 55.49
N LYS A 190 18.75 1.20 56.04
CA LYS A 190 19.41 -0.06 56.42
C LYS A 190 19.59 -1.01 55.24
N SER A 191 18.66 -0.97 54.28
CA SER A 191 18.64 -1.87 53.12
C SER A 191 17.69 -1.34 52.04
N PHE A 192 17.72 -1.98 50.87
CA PHE A 192 16.73 -1.72 49.83
C PHE A 192 15.30 -2.06 50.28
N GLU A 193 15.11 -3.10 51.10
CA GLU A 193 13.79 -3.43 51.65
C GLU A 193 13.28 -2.34 52.59
N ASP A 194 14.18 -1.80 53.40
CA ASP A 194 13.89 -0.72 54.33
C ASP A 194 13.49 0.57 53.59
N LEU A 195 14.17 0.91 52.48
CA LEU A 195 13.74 1.99 51.58
C LEU A 195 12.31 1.77 51.06
N LYS A 196 12.00 0.57 50.55
CA LYS A 196 10.64 0.24 50.08
C LYS A 196 9.60 0.38 51.20
N ASN A 197 9.94 -0.05 52.42
CA ASN A 197 9.07 0.05 53.58
C ASN A 197 8.77 1.50 53.97
N ILE A 198 9.78 2.39 53.94
CA ILE A 198 9.57 3.82 54.18
C ILE A 198 8.68 4.42 53.08
N LEU A 199 8.96 4.14 51.79
CA LEU A 199 8.16 4.66 50.66
C LEU A 199 6.70 4.19 50.71
N ARG A 200 6.46 2.94 51.16
CA ARG A 200 5.11 2.39 51.37
C ARG A 200 4.41 3.05 52.55
N SER A 201 5.14 3.25 53.65
CA SER A 201 4.61 3.88 54.86
C SER A 201 4.26 5.34 54.63
N GLU A 202 5.04 6.07 53.84
CA GLU A 202 4.74 7.45 53.45
C GLU A 202 3.35 7.59 52.81
N ARG A 203 2.93 6.63 51.98
CA ARG A 203 1.60 6.60 51.36
C ARG A 203 0.45 6.36 52.36
N LEU A 204 0.77 5.80 53.52
CA LEU A 204 -0.18 5.41 54.55
C LEU A 204 -0.17 6.33 55.78
N LYS A 205 0.75 7.30 55.85
CA LYS A 205 0.99 8.15 57.02
C LYS A 205 -0.26 8.90 57.52
N ASP A 206 -1.12 9.30 56.58
CA ASP A 206 -2.35 10.04 56.88
C ASP A 206 -3.58 9.11 57.04
N LYS A 207 -3.42 7.81 56.77
CA LYS A 207 -4.50 6.84 56.91
C LYS A 207 -4.64 6.37 58.36
N ARG A 208 -5.86 5.99 58.72
CA ARG A 208 -6.21 5.41 60.02
C ARG A 208 -6.93 4.07 59.82
N ASN A 209 -6.75 3.13 60.74
CA ASN A 209 -7.47 1.85 60.72
C ASN A 209 -8.95 2.05 61.14
N LYS A 210 -9.72 0.96 61.20
CA LYS A 210 -11.14 0.99 61.61
C LYS A 210 -11.35 1.53 63.03
N ASP A 211 -10.35 1.37 63.89
CA ASP A 211 -10.34 1.82 65.28
C ASP A 211 -9.79 3.25 65.44
N GLY A 212 -9.52 3.96 64.33
CA GLY A 212 -8.96 5.32 64.34
C GLY A 212 -7.45 5.42 64.62
N LEU A 213 -6.74 4.29 64.77
CA LEU A 213 -5.30 4.28 65.03
C LEU A 213 -4.49 4.56 63.75
N PRO A 214 -3.38 5.33 63.84
CA PRO A 214 -2.46 5.53 62.72
C PRO A 214 -1.86 4.22 62.20
N PHE A 215 -1.79 4.07 60.88
CA PHE A 215 -1.06 2.96 60.25
C PHE A 215 0.46 3.06 60.38
N VAL A 216 0.98 4.24 60.73
CA VAL A 216 2.40 4.56 60.76
C VAL A 216 2.72 5.15 62.12
N ASN A 217 3.71 4.58 62.80
CA ASN A 217 4.15 5.04 64.11
C ASN A 217 5.09 6.26 64.02
N ASP A 218 5.33 6.91 65.16
CA ASP A 218 6.12 8.15 65.22
C ASP A 218 7.58 7.97 64.78
N GLU A 219 8.18 6.81 65.07
CA GLU A 219 9.53 6.48 64.60
C GLU A 219 9.59 6.48 63.07
N MET A 220 8.64 5.81 62.42
CA MET A 220 8.57 5.78 60.96
C MET A 220 8.25 7.18 60.38
N LEU A 221 7.44 8.01 61.05
CA LEU A 221 7.20 9.40 60.62
C LEU A 221 8.48 10.24 60.63
N LYS A 222 9.35 10.06 61.62
CA LYS A 222 10.68 10.70 61.65
C LYS A 222 11.55 10.24 60.48
N ARG A 223 11.59 8.92 60.23
CA ARG A 223 12.34 8.35 59.09
C ARG A 223 11.82 8.82 57.73
N ILE A 224 10.51 8.94 57.57
CA ILE A 224 9.88 9.51 56.36
C ILE A 224 10.32 10.96 56.17
N SER A 225 10.30 11.77 57.23
CA SER A 225 10.68 13.19 57.17
C SER A 225 12.16 13.37 56.82
N GLN A 226 13.02 12.54 57.40
CA GLN A 226 14.45 12.52 57.12
C GLN A 226 14.73 12.14 55.66
N LEU A 227 14.18 11.03 55.18
CA LEU A 227 14.30 10.62 53.78
C LEU A 227 13.73 11.68 52.82
N LYS A 228 12.65 12.37 53.20
CA LYS A 228 12.11 13.50 52.42
C LYS A 228 13.15 14.60 52.22
N SER A 229 13.85 14.96 53.30
CA SER A 229 14.87 15.99 53.29
C SER A 229 16.06 15.56 52.42
N ASP A 230 16.51 14.32 52.58
CA ASP A 230 17.66 13.79 51.82
C ASP A 230 17.37 13.67 50.33
N LEU A 231 16.20 13.19 49.93
CA LEU A 231 15.77 13.17 48.52
C LEU A 231 15.59 14.59 47.96
N GLY A 232 15.10 15.52 48.79
CA GLY A 232 14.89 16.93 48.41
C GLY A 232 16.19 17.63 47.97
N LYS A 233 17.34 17.26 48.53
CA LYS A 233 18.67 17.76 48.11
C LYS A 233 18.97 17.49 46.63
N TYR A 234 18.36 16.44 46.07
CA TYR A 234 18.51 16.01 44.68
C TYR A 234 17.24 16.22 43.85
N LYS A 235 16.31 17.09 44.31
CA LYS A 235 15.04 17.42 43.65
C LYS A 235 14.13 16.21 43.39
N LEU A 236 14.32 15.12 44.14
CA LEU A 236 13.52 13.91 44.06
C LEU A 236 12.40 13.91 45.10
N THR A 237 11.28 13.33 44.72
CA THR A 237 10.10 13.20 45.57
C THR A 237 9.72 11.74 45.82
N PHE A 238 8.94 11.49 46.86
CA PHE A 238 8.38 10.17 47.15
C PHE A 238 7.56 9.57 45.99
N PRO A 239 6.64 10.32 45.34
CA PRO A 239 5.94 9.82 44.15
C PRO A 239 6.88 9.38 43.03
N GLU A 240 7.91 10.16 42.72
CA GLU A 240 8.87 9.83 41.66
C GLU A 240 9.66 8.57 41.99
N CYS A 241 10.17 8.44 43.22
CA CYS A 241 10.86 7.22 43.66
C CYS A 241 9.96 5.98 43.56
N ARG A 242 8.67 6.12 43.88
CA ARG A 242 7.70 5.02 43.70
C ARG A 242 7.48 4.68 42.23
N ARG A 243 7.40 5.67 41.33
CA ARG A 243 7.28 5.42 39.89
C ARG A 243 8.49 4.67 39.34
N LEU A 244 9.70 5.00 39.78
CA LEU A 244 10.90 4.24 39.42
C LEU A 244 10.80 2.78 39.88
N LEU A 245 10.35 2.54 41.12
CA LEU A 245 10.14 1.17 41.62
C LEU A 245 9.05 0.41 40.88
N GLU A 246 7.97 1.09 40.49
CA GLU A 246 6.89 0.53 39.68
C GLU A 246 7.41 0.12 38.30
N LEU A 247 8.17 1.01 37.63
CA LEU A 247 8.81 0.70 36.36
C LEU A 247 9.71 -0.52 36.48
N LYS A 248 10.59 -0.55 37.50
CA LYS A 248 11.48 -1.70 37.75
C LYS A 248 10.71 -3.00 37.98
N ARG A 249 9.55 -2.94 38.64
CA ARG A 249 8.71 -4.12 38.91
C ARG A 249 8.02 -4.65 37.65
N ASN A 250 7.59 -3.75 36.77
CA ASN A 250 6.87 -4.08 35.54
C ASN A 250 7.82 -4.40 34.37
N SER A 251 9.11 -4.18 34.56
CA SER A 251 10.19 -4.41 33.60
C SER A 251 10.51 -5.89 33.40
N ASN A 252 10.95 -6.25 32.20
CA ASN A 252 11.37 -7.61 31.88
C ASN A 252 12.73 -7.92 32.54
N MET A 253 12.82 -9.04 33.25
CA MET A 253 14.03 -9.49 33.93
C MET A 253 15.08 -10.13 33.01
N THR A 254 14.68 -10.49 31.79
CA THR A 254 15.50 -11.29 30.86
C THR A 254 16.50 -10.45 30.07
N PHE A 255 16.21 -9.15 29.92
CA PHE A 255 17.05 -8.22 29.17
C PHE A 255 17.70 -7.24 30.14
N HIS A 256 19.02 -7.09 30.03
CA HIS A 256 19.82 -6.23 30.88
C HIS A 256 20.44 -5.09 30.07
N GLY A 257 20.61 -3.94 30.73
CA GLY A 257 21.38 -2.84 30.16
C GLY A 257 22.84 -3.23 29.92
N ASN A 258 23.50 -2.55 28.99
CA ASN A 258 24.94 -2.74 28.80
C ASN A 258 25.68 -2.23 30.03
N ARG A 259 26.33 -3.13 30.77
CA ARG A 259 26.97 -2.79 32.05
C ARG A 259 28.15 -1.81 31.93
N ASN A 260 28.76 -1.77 30.74
CA ASN A 260 29.90 -0.91 30.43
C ASN A 260 29.49 0.51 30.00
N ASP A 261 28.19 0.77 29.79
CA ASP A 261 27.77 2.10 29.43
C ASP A 261 27.93 3.06 30.62
N ASN A 262 28.55 4.20 30.34
CA ASN A 262 28.70 5.26 31.34
C ASN A 262 27.47 6.16 31.37
N LEU A 263 27.26 6.81 32.51
CA LEU A 263 26.11 7.64 32.79
C LEU A 263 25.93 8.78 31.76
N VAL A 264 27.03 9.40 31.32
CA VAL A 264 26.99 10.47 30.31
C VAL A 264 26.36 9.98 29.01
N LYS A 265 26.79 8.83 28.50
CA LYS A 265 26.25 8.22 27.29
C LYS A 265 24.77 7.92 27.47
N VAL A 266 24.40 7.30 28.59
CA VAL A 266 23.00 6.93 28.88
C VAL A 266 22.10 8.16 28.95
N ILE A 267 22.56 9.26 29.57
CA ILE A 267 21.81 10.53 29.59
C ILE A 267 21.68 11.12 28.18
N GLN A 268 22.72 11.06 27.36
CA GLN A 268 22.68 11.56 25.98
C GLN A 268 21.70 10.74 25.12
N ASP A 269 21.68 9.42 25.29
CA ASP A 269 20.78 8.55 24.56
C ASP A 269 19.34 8.70 25.06
N PHE A 270 19.13 8.82 26.38
CA PHE A 270 17.84 9.11 27.00
C PHE A 270 17.18 10.38 26.42
N LYS A 271 17.96 11.45 26.20
CA LYS A 271 17.45 12.71 25.62
C LYS A 271 16.93 12.57 24.19
N LYS A 272 17.34 11.53 23.46
CA LYS A 272 16.90 11.25 22.08
C LYS A 272 15.64 10.39 22.04
N ILE A 273 15.22 9.82 23.17
CA ILE A 273 14.08 8.92 23.23
C ILE A 273 12.78 9.71 23.21
N GLN A 274 11.91 9.37 22.26
CA GLN A 274 10.51 9.75 22.32
C GLN A 274 9.74 8.69 23.09
N PHE A 275 9.27 9.04 24.29
CA PHE A 275 8.56 8.10 25.16
C PHE A 275 7.18 7.74 24.58
N PRO A 276 6.85 6.44 24.50
CA PRO A 276 5.48 5.99 24.24
C PRO A 276 4.51 6.51 25.29
N ASN A 277 3.25 6.73 24.92
CA ASN A 277 2.24 7.35 25.78
C ASN A 277 2.03 6.61 27.11
N ASP A 278 2.10 5.29 27.09
CA ASP A 278 1.98 4.40 28.25
C ASP A 278 3.17 4.48 29.22
N LEU A 279 4.32 4.97 28.75
CA LEU A 279 5.54 5.11 29.55
C LEU A 279 5.93 6.57 29.85
N LEU A 280 5.18 7.55 29.32
CA LEU A 280 5.49 8.97 29.44
C LEU A 280 5.61 9.43 30.90
N GLU A 281 4.82 8.85 31.80
CA GLU A 281 4.85 9.16 33.24
C GLU A 281 6.19 8.84 33.93
N TYR A 282 7.02 7.99 33.32
CA TYR A 282 8.34 7.62 33.87
C TYR A 282 9.47 8.54 33.40
N GLN A 283 9.25 9.35 32.36
CA GLN A 283 10.29 10.22 31.79
C GLN A 283 10.87 11.18 32.83
N THR A 284 10.03 11.93 33.53
CA THR A 284 10.48 12.89 34.55
C THR A 284 11.19 12.21 35.74
N PRO A 285 10.63 11.14 36.35
CA PRO A 285 11.34 10.38 37.37
C PRO A 285 12.72 9.88 36.92
N LEU A 286 12.82 9.31 35.71
CA LEU A 286 14.09 8.79 35.16
C LEU A 286 15.12 9.89 34.96
N ASN A 287 14.71 11.02 34.38
CA ASN A 287 15.62 12.16 34.18
C ASN A 287 16.19 12.66 35.51
N LYS A 288 15.33 12.85 36.52
CA LYS A 288 15.77 13.26 37.86
C LYS A 288 16.64 12.23 38.56
N MET A 289 16.37 10.94 38.33
CA MET A 289 17.22 9.87 38.84
C MET A 289 18.63 9.96 38.27
N PHE A 290 18.78 10.19 36.96
CA PHE A 290 20.10 10.34 36.33
C PHE A 290 20.82 11.59 36.83
N GLU A 291 20.13 12.72 36.96
CA GLU A 291 20.69 13.95 37.56
C GLU A 291 21.16 13.72 39.00
N ALA A 292 20.35 13.03 39.81
CA ALA A 292 20.70 12.69 41.19
C ALA A 292 21.92 11.75 41.25
N LEU A 293 21.96 10.75 40.36
CA LEU A 293 23.07 9.80 40.28
C LEU A 293 24.38 10.48 39.87
N GLU A 294 24.31 11.42 38.93
CA GLU A 294 25.47 12.23 38.51
C GLU A 294 26.03 13.06 39.68
N ILE A 295 25.17 13.63 40.53
CA ILE A 295 25.60 14.36 41.72
C ILE A 295 26.18 13.41 42.80
N LEU A 296 25.61 12.21 42.96
CA LEU A 296 25.98 11.28 44.03
C LEU A 296 27.25 10.47 43.77
N GLU A 297 27.47 10.04 42.53
CA GLU A 297 28.56 9.14 42.13
C GLU A 297 29.48 9.76 41.06
N GLY A 298 29.06 10.83 40.38
CA GLY A 298 29.82 11.49 39.31
C GLY A 298 29.46 11.01 37.91
N SER A 299 29.86 11.78 36.90
CA SER A 299 29.54 11.54 35.48
C SER A 299 30.21 10.28 34.89
N GLY A 300 31.33 9.84 35.47
CA GLY A 300 32.04 8.61 35.07
C GLY A 300 31.40 7.31 35.57
N THR A 301 30.26 7.38 36.24
CA THR A 301 29.57 6.21 36.81
C THR A 301 29.13 5.25 35.71
N THR A 302 29.47 3.97 35.85
CA THR A 302 28.94 2.88 35.02
C THR A 302 27.94 2.05 35.83
N LEU A 303 27.16 1.23 35.13
CA LEU A 303 26.22 0.32 35.78
C LEU A 303 26.94 -0.68 36.69
N ASP A 304 28.11 -1.18 36.29
CA ASP A 304 28.95 -2.07 37.10
C ASP A 304 29.44 -1.43 38.41
N ASN A 305 29.60 -0.10 38.45
CA ASN A 305 30.02 0.60 39.67
C ASN A 305 28.91 0.62 40.74
N ILE A 306 27.65 0.64 40.31
CA ILE A 306 26.49 0.89 41.18
C ILE A 306 25.62 -0.34 41.40
N LEU A 307 25.73 -1.34 40.53
CA LEU A 307 25.15 -2.65 40.78
C LEU A 307 26.13 -3.46 41.63
N PRO A 308 25.68 -4.05 42.74
CA PRO A 308 26.51 -5.03 43.42
C PRO A 308 26.84 -6.15 42.42
N LEU A 309 28.12 -6.56 42.38
CA LEU A 309 28.56 -7.79 41.73
C LEU A 309 27.80 -8.96 42.37
N LEU A 310 26.63 -9.28 41.84
CA LEU A 310 25.95 -10.51 42.16
C LEU A 310 26.52 -11.59 41.25
N PHE A 311 27.28 -12.48 41.89
CA PHE A 311 27.58 -13.84 41.49
C PHE A 311 26.33 -14.59 41.03
#